data_AF-A0A7W8HDL0-F1
#
_entry.id   AF-A0A7W8HDL0-F1
#
_cell.length_a   1.000
_cell.length_b   1.000
_cell.length_c   1.000
_cell.angle_alpha   90.00
_cell.angle_beta   90.00
_cell.angle_gamma   90.00
#
_symmetry.space_group_name_H-M   'P 1'
#
loop_
_entity.id
_entity.type
_entity.pdbx_description
1 polymer ?
#
loop_
_entity_poly.entity_id
_entity_poly.type
_entity_poly.pdbx_seq_one_letter_code
_entity_poly.pdbx_strand_id
1 'polypeptide(L)'
;MPGLFSHPSVQALRRASKISGIGIPRLLAGAIAARRRNPTLGVSDYLSYRLFDRDFVGDAQPEDFLGWRAEGDLACALNPRRAVLPAHDKLTLALFAGAFDLPLPALRGVYMASARPRPEICGLSFESPGQLGRWLRRDAAWPVFSKPSCSSQSSGCFHFVGYRADTDSLLTHSGSEVPVEKFLAIVTGAARLPCVEPEMGYLFQEVLRPHSALVELLGSRQISGVRVVLIQDEEGVEIVSVLWKIASDESDTDRFESTSVNNLLADIDPDTGKVRMVRSLTGRVTTAPLTGAELPGFELPDWPEARRLCIRAAGVFPMMRIQHWDVALTDAGPRLMEVNDEGIIGALQVFGHGLITPRMRALLRRHGDPRSQRWIARICR
;
A
#
# COMPACT_ATOMS: atom_id res chain seq x y z
N MET A 1 -10.81 0.89 -1.35
CA MET A 1 -11.46 0.93 -0.03
C MET A 1 -12.64 1.94 0.10
N PRO A 2 -13.62 2.00 -0.81
CA PRO A 2 -14.81 2.83 -0.55
C PRO A 2 -15.58 2.39 0.72
N GLY A 3 -15.56 1.11 1.07
CA GLY A 3 -16.39 0.56 2.16
C GLY A 3 -16.14 1.14 3.56
N LEU A 4 -14.88 1.33 3.97
CA LEU A 4 -14.52 1.81 5.31
C LEU A 4 -14.84 3.30 5.52
N PHE A 5 -14.77 4.11 4.45
CA PHE A 5 -14.79 5.57 4.55
C PHE A 5 -15.94 6.24 3.75
N SER A 6 -16.80 5.45 3.10
CA SER A 6 -18.01 5.89 2.39
C SER A 6 -19.02 6.58 3.31
N HIS A 7 -20.14 7.06 2.73
CA HIS A 7 -21.18 7.81 3.43
C HIS A 7 -21.50 7.21 4.81
N PRO A 8 -21.68 8.06 5.85
CA PRO A 8 -21.92 7.57 7.20
C PRO A 8 -23.16 6.68 7.21
N SER A 9 -22.96 5.38 7.39
CA SER A 9 -24.08 4.45 7.51
C SER A 9 -24.74 4.65 8.87
N VAL A 10 -26.07 4.49 8.92
CA VAL A 10 -26.82 4.50 10.18
C VAL A 10 -26.24 3.47 11.16
N GLN A 11 -25.72 2.36 10.64
CA GLN A 11 -25.04 1.33 11.42
C GLN A 11 -23.75 1.85 12.08
N ALA A 12 -22.91 2.61 11.37
CA ALA A 12 -21.68 3.18 11.92
C ALA A 12 -21.98 4.15 13.09
N LEU A 13 -22.99 5.01 12.94
CA LEU A 13 -23.43 5.92 14.01
C LEU A 13 -23.98 5.16 15.22
N ARG A 14 -24.83 4.15 15.00
CA ARG A 14 -25.36 3.30 16.09
C ARG A 14 -24.23 2.56 16.81
N ARG A 15 -23.26 2.04 16.07
CA ARG A 15 -22.09 1.37 16.64
C ARG A 15 -21.24 2.32 17.48
N ALA A 16 -20.94 3.52 16.96
CA ALA A 16 -20.20 4.54 17.70
C ALA A 16 -20.93 4.96 18.98
N SER A 17 -22.25 5.15 18.90
CA SER A 17 -23.09 5.48 20.06
C SER A 17 -23.09 4.36 21.10
N LYS A 18 -23.17 3.09 20.68
CA LYS A 18 -23.10 1.94 21.58
C LYS A 18 -21.73 1.82 22.27
N ILE A 19 -20.62 2.06 21.54
CA ILE A 19 -19.26 1.93 22.08
C ILE A 19 -18.93 3.07 23.05
N SER A 20 -19.33 4.29 22.74
CA SER A 20 -18.98 5.48 23.54
C SER A 20 -20.02 5.89 24.58
N GLY A 21 -21.24 5.36 24.50
CA GLY A 21 -22.39 5.87 25.27
C GLY A 21 -22.88 7.25 24.83
N ILE A 22 -22.28 7.85 23.79
CA ILE A 22 -22.66 9.19 23.30
C ILE A 22 -23.88 9.05 22.38
N GLY A 23 -24.92 9.85 22.63
CA GLY A 23 -26.10 9.90 21.76
C GLY A 23 -25.78 10.40 20.34
N ILE A 24 -26.46 9.86 19.33
CA ILE A 24 -26.24 10.20 17.90
C ILE A 24 -26.24 11.72 17.62
N PRO A 25 -27.16 12.56 18.17
CA PRO A 25 -27.12 14.00 17.94
C PRO A 25 -25.81 14.65 18.42
N ARG A 26 -25.25 14.19 19.55
CA ARG A 26 -23.96 14.68 20.07
C ARG A 26 -22.79 14.22 19.20
N LEU A 27 -22.82 12.98 18.68
CA LEU A 27 -21.82 12.51 17.73
C LEU A 27 -21.80 13.37 16.46
N LEU A 28 -22.97 13.70 15.91
CA LEU A 28 -23.09 14.57 14.73
C LEU A 28 -22.62 16.01 15.03
N ALA A 29 -23.00 16.57 16.18
CA ALA A 29 -22.51 17.88 16.61
C ALA A 29 -20.99 17.90 16.77
N GLY A 30 -20.40 16.84 17.34
CA GLY A 30 -18.95 16.66 17.43
C GLY A 30 -18.27 16.57 16.07
N ALA A 31 -18.85 15.83 15.12
CA ALA A 31 -18.35 15.77 13.74
C ALA A 31 -18.36 17.15 13.06
N ILE A 32 -19.42 17.95 13.27
CA ILE A 32 -19.51 19.32 12.76
C ILE A 32 -18.43 20.21 13.41
N ALA A 33 -18.21 20.09 14.71
CA ALA A 33 -17.18 20.83 15.43
C ALA A 33 -15.77 20.47 14.93
N ALA A 34 -15.48 19.18 14.74
CA ALA A 34 -14.24 18.69 14.16
C ALA A 34 -14.04 19.23 12.74
N ARG A 35 -15.08 19.22 11.89
CA ARG A 35 -15.03 19.78 10.53
C ARG A 35 -14.74 21.28 10.49
N ARG A 36 -15.22 22.05 11.47
CA ARG A 36 -14.92 23.50 11.56
C ARG A 36 -13.45 23.79 11.88
N ARG A 37 -12.82 22.88 12.64
CA ARG A 37 -11.39 22.92 12.97
C ARG A 37 -10.55 22.42 11.80
N ASN A 38 -10.94 21.29 11.22
CA ASN A 38 -10.30 20.65 10.09
C ASN A 38 -11.34 20.38 8.97
N PRO A 39 -11.33 21.18 7.87
CA PRO A 39 -12.35 21.10 6.83
C PRO A 39 -12.29 19.82 5.99
N THR A 40 -11.21 19.04 6.10
CA THR A 40 -11.06 17.76 5.39
C THR A 40 -11.89 16.66 6.02
N LEU A 41 -12.23 16.77 7.31
CA LEU A 41 -12.96 15.74 8.03
C LEU A 41 -14.45 15.73 7.66
N GLY A 42 -14.93 14.57 7.22
CA GLY A 42 -16.34 14.22 7.14
C GLY A 42 -16.83 13.52 8.41
N VAL A 43 -18.14 13.22 8.44
CA VAL A 43 -18.73 12.40 9.51
C VAL A 43 -18.12 10.99 9.52
N SER A 44 -17.86 10.40 8.35
CA SER A 44 -17.23 9.08 8.27
C SER A 44 -15.80 9.07 8.83
N ASP A 45 -15.00 10.12 8.57
CA ASP A 45 -13.67 10.29 9.16
C ASP A 45 -13.74 10.41 10.69
N TYR A 46 -14.61 11.31 11.19
CA TYR A 46 -14.83 11.52 12.63
C TYR A 46 -15.18 10.21 13.37
N LEU A 47 -16.02 9.38 12.75
CA LEU A 47 -16.42 8.10 13.32
C LEU A 47 -15.31 7.04 13.21
N SER A 48 -14.63 6.96 12.06
CA SER A 48 -13.62 5.92 11.77
C SER A 48 -12.35 6.10 12.58
N TYR A 49 -11.91 7.35 12.74
CA TYR A 49 -10.77 7.74 13.58
C TYR A 49 -11.14 7.85 15.06
N ARG A 50 -12.43 7.66 15.39
CA ARG A 50 -12.99 7.73 16.76
C ARG A 50 -12.64 9.04 17.48
N LEU A 51 -12.71 10.18 16.78
CA LEU A 51 -12.41 11.49 17.37
C LEU A 51 -13.37 11.91 18.50
N PHE A 52 -14.45 11.17 18.71
CA PHE A 52 -15.37 11.31 19.84
C PHE A 52 -14.87 10.65 21.13
N ASP A 53 -13.83 9.82 21.06
CA ASP A 53 -13.35 8.96 22.13
C ASP A 53 -11.96 9.42 22.61
N ARG A 54 -11.94 10.24 23.67
CA ARG A 54 -10.71 10.87 24.19
C ARG A 54 -9.73 9.87 24.78
N ASP A 55 -10.21 8.79 25.37
CA ASP A 55 -9.34 7.75 25.93
C ASP A 55 -8.62 6.99 24.80
N PHE A 56 -9.23 6.92 23.63
CA PHE A 56 -8.63 6.29 22.45
C PHE A 56 -7.66 7.21 21.69
N VAL A 57 -8.01 8.48 21.45
CA VAL A 57 -7.15 9.40 20.67
C VAL A 57 -6.12 10.15 21.52
N GLY A 58 -6.25 10.09 22.85
CA GLY A 58 -5.38 10.81 23.78
C GLY A 58 -5.42 12.33 23.55
N ASP A 59 -4.24 12.92 23.40
CA ASP A 59 -4.07 14.37 23.19
C ASP A 59 -4.26 14.81 21.73
N ALA A 60 -4.42 13.86 20.80
CA ALA A 60 -4.54 14.17 19.38
C ALA A 60 -5.77 15.06 19.11
N GLN A 61 -5.56 16.08 18.28
CA GLN A 61 -6.57 17.04 17.91
C GLN A 61 -7.09 16.77 16.50
N PRO A 62 -8.31 17.22 16.13
CA PRO A 62 -8.82 17.09 14.78
C PRO A 62 -7.86 17.59 13.67
N GLU A 63 -7.04 18.61 13.95
CA GLU A 63 -6.03 19.18 13.05
C GLU A 63 -4.77 18.31 12.88
N ASP A 64 -4.63 17.25 13.64
CA ASP A 64 -3.57 16.25 13.45
C ASP A 64 -4.02 15.18 12.44
N PHE A 65 -5.30 15.11 12.13
CA PHE A 65 -5.86 14.14 11.18
C PHE A 65 -6.02 14.74 9.78
N LEU A 66 -6.19 13.87 8.79
CA LEU A 66 -6.56 14.23 7.43
C LEU A 66 -7.71 13.34 6.95
N GLY A 67 -8.78 13.97 6.47
CA GLY A 67 -9.91 13.22 5.92
C GLY A 67 -9.52 12.52 4.62
N TRP A 68 -10.04 11.31 4.40
CA TRP A 68 -9.61 10.44 3.29
C TRP A 68 -9.74 11.08 1.90
N ARG A 69 -10.66 12.04 1.73
CA ARG A 69 -10.85 12.75 0.44
C ARG A 69 -9.72 13.72 0.10
N ALA A 70 -8.83 14.03 1.04
CA ALA A 70 -7.68 14.91 0.82
C ALA A 70 -6.40 14.13 0.46
N GLU A 71 -6.50 12.83 0.15
CA GLU A 71 -5.37 11.97 -0.24
C GLU A 71 -4.60 12.53 -1.44
N GLY A 72 -5.28 12.71 -2.58
CA GLY A 72 -4.68 13.31 -3.78
C GLY A 72 -4.22 14.77 -3.58
N ASP A 73 -4.91 15.54 -2.75
CA ASP A 73 -4.50 16.91 -2.42
C ASP A 73 -3.17 16.92 -1.64
N LEU A 74 -3.02 16.02 -0.66
CA LEU A 74 -1.78 15.85 0.11
C LEU A 74 -0.63 15.44 -0.81
N ALA A 75 -0.86 14.45 -1.68
CA ALA A 75 0.12 14.00 -2.65
C ALA A 75 0.55 15.19 -3.54
N CYS A 76 -0.40 15.94 -4.11
CA CYS A 76 -0.09 17.08 -4.98
C CYS A 76 0.61 18.23 -4.25
N ALA A 77 0.31 18.45 -2.96
CA ALA A 77 0.93 19.50 -2.15
C ALA A 77 2.41 19.22 -1.86
N LEU A 78 2.78 17.95 -1.68
CA LEU A 78 4.14 17.58 -1.26
C LEU A 78 5.00 17.01 -2.41
N ASN A 79 4.38 16.45 -3.43
CA ASN A 79 5.06 15.84 -4.56
C ASN A 79 4.72 16.59 -5.86
N PRO A 80 5.67 17.35 -6.45
CA PRO A 80 5.48 17.90 -7.79
C PRO A 80 5.23 16.77 -8.79
N ARG A 81 4.20 16.90 -9.63
CA ARG A 81 3.75 15.80 -10.50
C ARG A 81 4.82 15.28 -11.46
N ARG A 82 5.76 16.13 -11.88
CA ARG A 82 6.92 15.71 -12.69
C ARG A 82 7.88 14.74 -11.99
N ALA A 83 7.81 14.62 -10.67
CA ALA A 83 8.71 13.80 -9.86
C ALA A 83 8.13 12.43 -9.48
N VAL A 84 6.85 12.16 -9.74
CA VAL A 84 6.17 10.95 -9.24
C VAL A 84 6.17 9.78 -10.22
N LEU A 85 6.83 9.88 -11.37
CA LEU A 85 6.90 8.78 -12.34
C LEU A 85 7.35 7.45 -11.71
N PRO A 86 8.35 7.39 -10.80
CA PRO A 86 8.71 6.14 -10.13
C PRO A 86 7.59 5.53 -9.26
N ALA A 87 6.63 6.33 -8.79
CA ALA A 87 5.47 5.81 -8.08
C ALA A 87 4.39 5.25 -9.02
N HIS A 88 4.34 5.71 -10.27
CA HIS A 88 3.33 5.31 -11.24
C HIS A 88 3.84 4.20 -12.16
N ASP A 89 5.13 4.17 -12.44
CA ASP A 89 5.78 3.22 -13.33
C ASP A 89 6.77 2.32 -12.57
N LYS A 90 6.33 1.09 -12.32
CA LYS A 90 7.10 0.06 -11.60
C LYS A 90 8.38 -0.34 -12.35
N LEU A 91 8.44 -0.19 -13.67
CA LEU A 91 9.68 -0.37 -14.44
C LEU A 91 10.68 0.74 -14.12
N THR A 92 10.26 2.01 -14.23
CA THR A 92 11.10 3.15 -13.82
C THR A 92 11.61 2.97 -12.39
N LEU A 93 10.75 2.57 -11.44
CA LEU A 93 11.19 2.26 -10.08
C LEU A 93 12.27 1.18 -10.04
N ALA A 94 12.08 0.06 -10.75
CA ALA A 94 13.05 -1.04 -10.79
C ALA A 94 14.40 -0.61 -11.38
N LEU A 95 14.39 0.24 -12.41
CA LEU A 95 15.60 0.79 -13.03
C LEU A 95 16.40 1.67 -12.04
N PHE A 96 15.73 2.62 -11.38
CA PHE A 96 16.36 3.45 -10.36
C PHE A 96 16.85 2.61 -9.19
N ALA A 97 16.03 1.67 -8.73
CA ALA A 97 16.42 0.77 -7.66
C ALA A 97 17.69 -0.01 -7.96
N GLY A 98 17.81 -0.57 -9.17
CA GLY A 98 19.02 -1.27 -9.61
C GLY A 98 20.25 -0.36 -9.60
N ALA A 99 20.12 0.90 -9.99
CA ALA A 99 21.22 1.87 -10.00
C ALA A 99 21.69 2.31 -8.61
N PHE A 100 20.86 2.16 -7.57
CA PHE A 100 21.15 2.56 -6.19
C PHE A 100 21.23 1.37 -5.21
N ASP A 101 21.36 0.15 -5.73
CA ASP A 101 21.40 -1.10 -4.94
C ASP A 101 20.24 -1.20 -3.94
N LEU A 102 19.03 -0.82 -4.38
CA LEU A 102 17.80 -0.99 -3.62
C LEU A 102 17.21 -2.39 -3.93
N PRO A 103 17.01 -3.24 -2.91
CA PRO A 103 16.54 -4.60 -3.11
C PRO A 103 15.03 -4.63 -3.42
N LEU A 104 14.70 -4.77 -4.70
CA LEU A 104 13.36 -5.12 -5.21
C LEU A 104 13.31 -6.61 -5.62
N PRO A 105 12.12 -7.19 -5.86
CA PRO A 105 12.02 -8.47 -6.56
C PRO A 105 12.77 -8.43 -7.88
N ALA A 106 13.68 -9.39 -8.08
CA ALA A 106 14.47 -9.50 -9.30
C ALA A 106 13.58 -9.60 -10.55
N LEU A 107 13.87 -8.78 -11.55
CA LEU A 107 13.22 -8.86 -12.86
C LEU A 107 13.66 -10.14 -13.57
N ARG A 108 12.67 -10.92 -14.01
CA ARG A 108 12.84 -12.11 -14.86
C ARG A 108 12.61 -11.78 -16.33
N GLY A 109 11.79 -10.77 -16.59
CA GLY A 109 11.66 -10.18 -17.91
C GLY A 109 10.63 -9.05 -17.93
N VAL A 110 10.56 -8.39 -19.08
CA VAL A 110 9.64 -7.27 -19.33
C VAL A 110 8.99 -7.44 -20.70
N TYR A 111 7.70 -7.16 -20.78
CA TYR A 111 7.01 -6.99 -22.06
C TYR A 111 6.88 -5.51 -22.36
N MET A 112 7.38 -5.08 -23.52
CA MET A 112 7.20 -3.74 -24.08
C MET A 112 7.14 -3.82 -25.60
N ALA A 113 6.03 -3.39 -26.18
CA ALA A 113 5.84 -3.44 -27.64
C ALA A 113 6.71 -2.42 -28.39
N SER A 114 6.98 -1.28 -27.77
CA SER A 114 7.59 -0.11 -28.45
C SER A 114 9.09 0.06 -28.16
N ALA A 115 9.67 -0.75 -27.27
CA ALA A 115 11.04 -0.58 -26.81
C ALA A 115 11.67 -1.91 -26.40
N ARG A 116 12.99 -2.00 -26.57
CA ARG A 116 13.80 -3.15 -26.19
C ARG A 116 14.87 -2.73 -25.20
N PRO A 117 14.67 -2.92 -23.89
CA PRO A 117 15.70 -2.65 -22.90
C PRO A 117 16.92 -3.55 -23.11
N ARG A 118 18.06 -3.05 -22.66
CA ARG A 118 19.28 -3.82 -22.61
C ARG A 118 19.12 -5.03 -21.67
N PRO A 119 19.50 -6.25 -22.09
CA PRO A 119 19.35 -7.44 -21.25
C PRO A 119 20.07 -7.35 -19.91
N GLU A 120 21.17 -6.59 -19.84
CA GLU A 120 21.93 -6.35 -18.60
C GLU A 120 21.12 -5.57 -17.55
N ILE A 121 20.05 -4.90 -17.96
CA ILE A 121 19.22 -4.05 -17.12
C ILE A 121 17.91 -4.76 -16.73
N CYS A 122 17.19 -5.32 -17.72
CA CYS A 122 15.84 -5.86 -17.50
C CYS A 122 15.75 -7.39 -17.65
N GLY A 123 16.85 -8.08 -17.91
CA GLY A 123 16.86 -9.51 -18.22
C GLY A 123 16.22 -9.79 -19.58
N LEU A 124 15.19 -10.64 -19.60
CA LEU A 124 14.47 -10.95 -20.84
C LEU A 124 13.58 -9.78 -21.27
N SER A 125 13.51 -9.52 -22.58
CA SER A 125 12.59 -8.54 -23.16
C SER A 125 11.71 -9.22 -24.20
N PHE A 126 10.40 -8.97 -24.11
CA PHE A 126 9.39 -9.48 -25.03
C PHE A 126 8.75 -8.30 -25.78
N GLU A 127 8.93 -8.29 -27.10
CA GLU A 127 8.47 -7.21 -27.98
C GLU A 127 7.18 -7.58 -28.72
N SER A 128 6.77 -8.84 -28.63
CA SER A 128 5.54 -9.35 -29.24
C SER A 128 4.82 -10.36 -28.34
N PRO A 129 3.49 -10.49 -28.47
CA PRO A 129 2.71 -11.48 -27.71
C PRO A 129 3.19 -12.90 -28.00
N GLY A 130 3.65 -13.18 -29.23
CA GLY A 130 4.17 -14.49 -29.61
C GLY A 130 5.49 -14.85 -28.92
N GLN A 131 6.38 -13.88 -28.68
CA GLN A 131 7.61 -14.11 -27.90
C GLN A 131 7.28 -14.40 -26.44
N LEU A 132 6.42 -13.58 -25.82
CA LEU A 132 5.98 -13.79 -24.44
C LEU A 132 5.25 -15.12 -24.29
N GLY A 133 4.31 -15.42 -25.19
CA GLY A 133 3.55 -16.67 -25.19
C GLY A 133 4.41 -17.91 -25.39
N ARG A 134 5.51 -17.80 -26.14
CA ARG A 134 6.49 -18.91 -26.27
C ARG A 134 7.24 -19.13 -24.97
N TRP A 135 7.73 -18.05 -24.37
CA TRP A 135 8.47 -18.11 -23.11
C TRP A 135 7.61 -18.72 -22.00
N LEU A 136 6.36 -18.26 -21.84
CA LEU A 136 5.40 -18.80 -20.87
C LEU A 136 5.18 -20.32 -21.02
N ARG A 137 5.11 -20.82 -22.26
CA ARG A 137 4.82 -22.23 -22.54
C ARG A 137 6.03 -23.16 -22.43
N ARG A 138 7.25 -22.65 -22.59
CA ARG A 138 8.45 -23.49 -22.78
C ARG A 138 9.62 -23.18 -21.85
N ASP A 139 9.82 -21.91 -21.54
CA ASP A 139 11.10 -21.41 -21.01
C ASP A 139 10.96 -20.76 -19.62
N ALA A 140 9.73 -20.43 -19.20
CA ALA A 140 9.46 -19.80 -17.91
C ALA A 140 9.83 -20.74 -16.75
N ALA A 141 10.67 -20.25 -15.84
CA ALA A 141 10.98 -20.91 -14.58
C ALA A 141 9.93 -20.51 -13.53
N TRP A 142 9.10 -21.45 -13.11
CA TRP A 142 8.02 -21.22 -12.14
C TRP A 142 8.52 -21.32 -10.69
N PRO A 143 7.92 -20.58 -9.74
CA PRO A 143 6.81 -19.62 -9.93
C PRO A 143 7.29 -18.23 -10.41
N VAL A 144 6.37 -17.45 -10.97
CA VAL A 144 6.61 -16.08 -11.47
C VAL A 144 5.52 -15.14 -10.96
N PHE A 145 5.91 -13.99 -10.41
CA PHE A 145 4.99 -12.90 -10.14
C PHE A 145 4.94 -11.97 -11.35
N SER A 146 3.75 -11.59 -11.79
CA SER A 146 3.55 -10.81 -12.99
C SER A 146 2.69 -9.59 -12.66
N LYS A 147 3.07 -8.39 -13.12
CA LYS A 147 2.35 -7.15 -12.83
C LYS A 147 2.46 -6.13 -13.97
N PRO A 148 1.42 -5.34 -14.28
CA PRO A 148 1.59 -4.22 -15.19
C PRO A 148 2.57 -3.22 -14.62
N SER A 149 3.28 -2.50 -15.49
CA SER A 149 4.24 -1.50 -15.04
C SER A 149 3.52 -0.31 -14.39
N CYS A 150 2.44 0.16 -15.00
CA CYS A 150 1.55 1.15 -14.41
C CYS A 150 0.21 0.49 -14.06
N SER A 151 0.00 0.28 -12.77
CA SER A 151 -1.28 -0.18 -12.23
C SER A 151 -1.52 0.24 -10.79
N SER A 152 -2.78 0.29 -10.39
CA SER A 152 -3.21 0.48 -9.01
C SER A 152 -4.08 -0.68 -8.50
N GLN A 153 -4.15 -0.82 -7.17
CA GLN A 153 -5.00 -1.81 -6.48
C GLN A 153 -4.76 -3.27 -6.91
N SER A 154 -3.51 -3.61 -7.26
CA SER A 154 -3.13 -4.93 -7.77
C SER A 154 -3.86 -5.36 -9.06
N SER A 155 -4.45 -4.40 -9.79
CA SER A 155 -5.15 -4.65 -11.05
C SER A 155 -4.18 -5.24 -12.06
N GLY A 156 -4.53 -6.40 -12.62
CA GLY A 156 -3.73 -7.11 -13.60
C GLY A 156 -2.50 -7.83 -13.04
N CYS A 157 -2.32 -7.93 -11.72
CA CYS A 157 -1.26 -8.72 -11.12
C CYS A 157 -1.64 -10.21 -11.01
N PHE A 158 -0.68 -11.10 -11.19
CA PHE A 158 -0.87 -12.54 -11.05
C PHE A 158 0.36 -13.19 -10.38
N HIS A 159 0.11 -14.21 -9.56
CA HIS A 159 1.13 -15.13 -9.07
C HIS A 159 0.93 -16.46 -9.77
N PHE A 160 1.77 -16.74 -10.77
CA PHE A 160 1.70 -17.99 -11.54
C PHE A 160 2.66 -19.03 -10.98
N VAL A 161 2.16 -20.25 -10.77
CA VAL A 161 2.92 -21.39 -10.23
C VAL A 161 3.25 -22.44 -11.30
N GLY A 162 2.72 -22.30 -12.51
CA GLY A 162 2.95 -23.27 -13.58
C GLY A 162 2.24 -22.95 -14.89
N TYR A 163 2.51 -23.79 -15.88
CA TYR A 163 1.80 -23.85 -17.16
C TYR A 163 1.24 -25.26 -17.36
N ARG A 164 0.02 -25.34 -17.88
CA ARG A 164 -0.65 -26.60 -18.23
C ARG A 164 -0.87 -26.70 -19.73
N ALA A 165 -0.31 -27.75 -20.33
CA ALA A 165 -0.24 -27.91 -21.78
C ALA A 165 -1.55 -28.44 -22.42
N ASP A 166 -2.35 -29.20 -21.68
CA ASP A 166 -3.63 -29.76 -22.15
C ASP A 166 -4.70 -28.68 -22.38
N THR A 167 -4.76 -27.67 -21.51
CA THR A 167 -5.71 -26.55 -21.56
C THR A 167 -5.09 -25.24 -22.03
N ASP A 168 -3.80 -25.25 -22.40
CA ASP A 168 -3.00 -24.07 -22.74
C ASP A 168 -3.19 -22.90 -21.76
N SER A 169 -3.04 -23.19 -20.46
CA SER A 169 -3.39 -22.27 -19.38
C SER A 169 -2.27 -22.10 -18.35
N LEU A 170 -2.16 -20.90 -17.80
CA LEU A 170 -1.31 -20.57 -16.66
C LEU A 170 -2.03 -20.90 -15.36
N LEU A 171 -1.35 -21.57 -14.44
CA LEU A 171 -1.87 -21.93 -13.12
C LEU A 171 -1.55 -20.82 -12.13
N THR A 172 -2.55 -20.25 -11.47
CA THR A 172 -2.36 -19.25 -10.40
C THR A 172 -2.10 -19.93 -9.07
N HIS A 173 -1.46 -19.22 -8.13
CA HIS A 173 -1.26 -19.71 -6.77
C HIS A 173 -2.58 -19.97 -6.05
N SER A 174 -3.59 -19.14 -6.30
CA SER A 174 -4.98 -19.33 -5.83
C SER A 174 -5.71 -20.55 -6.41
N GLY A 175 -5.06 -21.33 -7.30
CA GLY A 175 -5.63 -22.55 -7.90
C GLY A 175 -6.52 -22.32 -9.12
N SER A 176 -6.60 -21.09 -9.62
CA SER A 176 -7.32 -20.76 -10.85
C SER A 176 -6.48 -21.01 -12.10
N GLU A 177 -7.14 -21.13 -13.25
CA GLU A 177 -6.50 -21.27 -14.55
C GLU A 177 -6.78 -20.05 -15.43
N VAL A 178 -5.74 -19.51 -16.05
CA VAL A 178 -5.82 -18.39 -16.98
C VAL A 178 -5.31 -18.84 -18.35
N PRO A 179 -6.17 -18.96 -19.37
CA PRO A 179 -5.73 -19.29 -20.72
C PRO A 179 -4.64 -18.33 -21.19
N VAL A 180 -3.57 -18.85 -21.80
CA VAL A 180 -2.41 -18.03 -22.20
C VAL A 180 -2.84 -16.87 -23.10
N GLU A 181 -3.71 -17.12 -24.08
CA GLU A 181 -4.23 -16.07 -24.97
C GLU A 181 -5.00 -14.97 -24.23
N LYS A 182 -5.75 -15.33 -23.17
CA LYS A 182 -6.44 -14.34 -22.32
C LYS A 182 -5.44 -13.49 -21.54
N PHE A 183 -4.38 -14.11 -21.02
CA PHE A 183 -3.31 -13.37 -20.35
C PHE A 183 -2.56 -12.44 -21.31
N LEU A 184 -2.24 -12.90 -22.52
CA LEU A 184 -1.62 -12.07 -23.55
C LEU A 184 -2.53 -10.89 -23.95
N ALA A 185 -3.84 -11.08 -24.02
CA ALA A 185 -4.78 -9.99 -24.27
C ALA A 185 -4.75 -8.92 -23.16
N ILE A 186 -4.55 -9.32 -21.89
CA ILE A 186 -4.37 -8.38 -20.77
C ILE A 186 -3.06 -7.61 -20.92
N VAL A 187 -1.95 -8.32 -21.13
CA VAL A 187 -0.61 -7.73 -21.24
C VAL A 187 -0.51 -6.74 -22.41
N THR A 188 -1.18 -7.03 -23.52
CA THR A 188 -1.19 -6.18 -24.73
C THR A 188 -2.19 -5.03 -24.68
N GLY A 189 -3.08 -5.01 -23.69
CA GLY A 189 -4.17 -4.03 -23.62
C GLY A 189 -5.38 -4.35 -24.51
N ALA A 190 -5.38 -5.48 -25.23
CA ALA A 190 -6.55 -5.94 -25.99
C ALA A 190 -7.75 -6.24 -25.06
N ALA A 191 -7.48 -6.71 -23.84
CA ALA A 191 -8.45 -6.82 -22.76
C ALA A 191 -8.16 -5.72 -21.73
N ARG A 192 -8.81 -4.56 -21.87
CA ARG A 192 -8.60 -3.42 -20.97
C ARG A 192 -9.01 -3.75 -19.54
N LEU A 193 -8.09 -3.54 -18.61
CA LEU A 193 -8.35 -3.58 -17.18
C LEU A 193 -8.42 -2.16 -16.61
N PRO A 194 -9.27 -1.91 -15.59
CA PRO A 194 -9.29 -0.62 -14.92
C PRO A 194 -7.93 -0.30 -14.30
N CYS A 195 -7.54 0.98 -14.39
CA CYS A 195 -6.32 1.51 -13.79
C CYS A 195 -5.04 0.79 -14.24
N VAL A 196 -4.98 0.31 -15.49
CA VAL A 196 -3.79 -0.26 -16.11
C VAL A 196 -3.49 0.52 -17.38
N GLU A 197 -2.24 0.90 -17.59
CA GLU A 197 -1.75 1.55 -18.82
C GLU A 197 -0.81 0.59 -19.57
N PRO A 198 -1.34 -0.21 -20.53
CA PRO A 198 -0.56 -1.24 -21.23
C PRO A 198 0.66 -0.70 -21.99
N GLU A 199 0.61 0.56 -22.42
CA GLU A 199 1.68 1.27 -23.10
C GLU A 199 2.95 1.39 -22.23
N MET A 200 2.80 1.38 -20.90
CA MET A 200 3.91 1.39 -19.94
C MET A 200 4.57 0.01 -19.78
N GLY A 201 4.01 -1.03 -20.39
CA GLY A 201 4.54 -2.37 -20.38
C GLY A 201 4.14 -3.20 -19.16
N TYR A 202 4.77 -4.37 -19.05
CA TYR A 202 4.41 -5.40 -18.09
C TYR A 202 5.66 -6.11 -17.56
N LEU A 203 5.70 -6.37 -16.25
CA LEU A 203 6.86 -6.92 -15.55
C LEU A 203 6.63 -8.36 -15.13
N PHE A 204 7.69 -9.16 -15.20
CA PHE A 204 7.79 -10.50 -14.64
C PHE A 204 8.91 -10.51 -13.62
N GLN A 205 8.61 -10.93 -12.40
CA GLN A 205 9.46 -10.85 -11.23
C GLN A 205 9.57 -12.21 -10.54
N GLU A 206 10.65 -12.39 -9.77
CA GLU A 206 10.70 -13.48 -8.81
C GLU A 206 9.56 -13.37 -7.79
N VAL A 207 9.15 -14.52 -7.26
CA VAL A 207 8.20 -14.59 -6.15
C VAL A 207 8.97 -14.50 -4.84
N LEU A 208 8.66 -13.50 -4.04
CA LEU A 208 9.23 -13.34 -2.69
C LEU A 208 8.67 -14.39 -1.74
N ARG A 209 9.49 -14.81 -0.77
CA ARG A 209 9.09 -15.75 0.29
C ARG A 209 9.10 -15.03 1.63
N PRO A 210 8.04 -15.13 2.45
CA PRO A 210 8.00 -14.43 3.73
C PRO A 210 9.04 -14.96 4.70
N HIS A 211 9.48 -14.08 5.61
CA HIS A 211 10.34 -14.45 6.72
C HIS A 211 9.69 -15.57 7.57
N SER A 212 10.48 -16.54 8.04
CA SER A 212 9.98 -17.73 8.76
C SER A 212 9.16 -17.38 10.00
N ALA A 213 9.58 -16.39 10.79
CA ALA A 213 8.84 -15.90 11.95
C ALA A 213 7.42 -15.40 11.60
N LEU A 214 7.22 -14.81 10.41
CA LEU A 214 5.89 -14.40 9.96
C LEU A 214 5.05 -15.61 9.55
N VAL A 215 5.67 -16.62 8.93
CA VAL A 215 5.00 -17.89 8.60
C VAL A 215 4.55 -18.61 9.86
N GLU A 216 5.39 -18.64 10.90
CA GLU A 216 5.06 -19.22 12.20
C GLU A 216 3.92 -18.44 12.89
N LEU A 217 4.00 -17.11 12.90
CA LEU A 217 2.99 -16.26 13.52
C LEU A 217 1.64 -16.36 12.81
N LEU A 218 1.63 -16.27 11.48
CA LEU A 218 0.38 -16.13 10.70
C LEU A 218 -0.14 -17.46 10.16
N GLY A 219 0.68 -18.50 10.10
CA GLY A 219 0.33 -19.79 9.50
C GLY A 219 0.18 -19.73 7.98
N SER A 220 0.70 -18.68 7.33
CA SER A 220 0.59 -18.45 5.89
C SER A 220 1.95 -18.18 5.26
N ARG A 221 2.11 -18.61 4.00
CA ARG A 221 3.28 -18.31 3.17
C ARG A 221 3.07 -17.11 2.25
N GLN A 222 1.93 -16.42 2.39
CA GLN A 222 1.65 -15.20 1.63
C GLN A 222 2.51 -14.04 2.13
N ILE A 223 2.98 -13.21 1.20
CA ILE A 223 3.65 -11.94 1.56
C ILE A 223 2.62 -10.96 2.11
N SER A 224 2.83 -10.52 3.35
CA SER A 224 2.08 -9.45 4.00
C SER A 224 2.89 -8.15 3.92
N GLY A 225 2.44 -7.18 3.14
CA GLY A 225 3.15 -5.91 2.95
C GLY A 225 3.10 -4.97 4.15
N VAL A 226 4.24 -4.43 4.55
CA VAL A 226 4.36 -3.35 5.54
C VAL A 226 4.47 -2.03 4.80
N ARG A 227 3.47 -1.16 4.98
CA ARG A 227 3.47 0.19 4.45
C ARG A 227 4.21 1.12 5.39
N VAL A 228 5.29 1.73 4.91
CA VAL A 228 6.07 2.74 5.61
C VAL A 228 5.81 4.09 4.95
N VAL A 229 5.12 4.97 5.65
CA VAL A 229 4.85 6.34 5.21
C VAL A 229 5.91 7.24 5.78
N LEU A 230 6.63 7.91 4.89
CA LEU A 230 7.71 8.82 5.26
C LEU A 230 7.54 10.17 4.60
N ILE A 231 8.12 11.16 5.25
CA ILE A 231 8.31 12.50 4.71
C ILE A 231 9.79 12.84 4.65
N GLN A 232 10.16 13.70 3.72
CA GLN A 232 11.54 14.18 3.61
C GLN A 232 11.65 15.61 3.12
N ASP A 233 12.74 16.24 3.54
CA ASP A 233 13.26 17.53 3.10
C ASP A 233 14.79 17.56 3.29
N GLU A 234 15.38 18.75 3.19
CA GLU A 234 16.81 18.95 3.39
C GLU A 234 17.26 18.67 4.84
N GLU A 235 16.33 18.60 5.81
CA GLU A 235 16.64 18.23 7.21
C GLU A 235 16.65 16.70 7.40
N GLY A 236 16.33 15.91 6.37
CA GLY A 236 16.36 14.44 6.38
C GLY A 236 14.98 13.79 6.24
N VAL A 237 14.87 12.56 6.74
CA VAL A 237 13.68 11.69 6.58
C VAL A 237 13.02 11.43 7.94
N GLU A 238 11.69 11.54 8.01
CA GLU A 238 10.87 11.13 9.14
C GLU A 238 9.90 10.03 8.70
N ILE A 239 9.83 8.94 9.46
CA ILE A 239 8.77 7.93 9.29
C ILE A 239 7.57 8.40 10.11
N VAL A 240 6.48 8.67 9.42
CA VAL A 240 5.26 9.25 9.98
C VAL A 240 4.31 8.18 10.50
N SER A 241 4.20 7.06 9.77
CA SER A 241 3.28 5.98 10.11
C SER A 241 3.75 4.68 9.48
N VAL A 242 3.53 3.56 10.19
CA VAL A 242 3.81 2.22 9.70
C VAL A 242 2.57 1.36 9.87
N LEU A 243 2.11 0.78 8.78
CA LEU A 243 0.89 -0.01 8.71
C LEU A 243 1.19 -1.37 8.10
N TRP A 244 1.01 -2.44 8.87
CA TRP A 244 1.17 -3.79 8.35
C TRP A 244 -0.18 -4.34 7.85
N LYS A 245 -0.21 -4.73 6.58
CA LYS A 245 -1.36 -5.34 5.91
C LYS A 245 -1.23 -6.86 6.03
N ILE A 246 -2.02 -7.47 6.92
CA ILE A 246 -1.99 -8.92 7.14
C ILE A 246 -3.07 -9.56 6.27
N ALA A 247 -2.61 -10.27 5.24
CA ALA A 247 -3.46 -11.13 4.43
C ALA A 247 -3.73 -12.44 5.17
N SER A 248 -4.90 -13.02 4.91
CA SER A 248 -5.46 -14.12 5.70
C SER A 248 -5.89 -15.33 4.89
N ASP A 249 -5.84 -15.21 3.57
CA ASP A 249 -6.11 -16.26 2.59
C ASP A 249 -4.93 -16.37 1.61
N GLU A 250 -4.83 -17.52 0.94
CA GLU A 250 -3.92 -17.73 -0.18
C GLU A 250 -4.43 -16.93 -1.39
N SER A 251 -4.21 -15.63 -1.37
CA SER A 251 -4.53 -14.71 -2.47
C SER A 251 -3.29 -14.46 -3.35
N ASP A 252 -3.50 -14.21 -4.64
CA ASP A 252 -2.38 -13.99 -5.57
C ASP A 252 -1.66 -12.64 -5.32
N THR A 253 -2.18 -11.78 -4.43
CA THR A 253 -1.66 -10.42 -4.16
C THR A 253 -1.88 -10.04 -2.70
N ASP A 254 -1.18 -9.02 -2.19
CA ASP A 254 -1.40 -8.47 -0.84
C ASP A 254 -2.54 -7.43 -0.80
N ARG A 255 -3.46 -7.47 -1.79
CA ARG A 255 -4.52 -6.48 -1.94
C ARG A 255 -5.42 -6.49 -0.72
N PHE A 256 -5.51 -5.33 -0.07
CA PHE A 256 -6.54 -5.11 0.94
C PHE A 256 -7.91 -4.96 0.26
N GLU A 257 -8.63 -6.06 0.11
CA GLU A 257 -10.01 -6.06 -0.33
C GLU A 257 -10.94 -5.81 0.85
N SER A 258 -11.67 -4.69 0.82
CA SER A 258 -12.64 -4.33 1.87
C SER A 258 -13.83 -5.30 1.98
N THR A 259 -13.88 -6.31 1.13
CA THR A 259 -14.87 -7.41 1.10
C THR A 259 -14.35 -8.69 1.74
N SER A 260 -13.03 -8.83 1.90
CA SER A 260 -12.45 -9.98 2.61
C SER A 260 -12.58 -9.76 4.12
N VAL A 261 -13.27 -10.68 4.79
CA VAL A 261 -13.58 -10.59 6.24
C VAL A 261 -12.31 -10.73 7.10
N ASN A 262 -11.23 -11.19 6.50
CA ASN A 262 -10.04 -11.66 7.19
C ASN A 262 -8.79 -10.79 6.97
N ASN A 263 -8.84 -9.77 6.09
CA ASN A 263 -7.74 -8.80 5.97
C ASN A 263 -7.64 -7.93 7.22
N LEU A 264 -6.48 -7.94 7.88
CA LEU A 264 -6.21 -7.16 9.07
C LEU A 264 -5.25 -6.00 8.76
N LEU A 265 -5.41 -4.93 9.54
CA LEU A 265 -4.53 -3.78 9.58
C LEU A 265 -3.89 -3.73 10.96
N ALA A 266 -2.57 -3.70 11.02
CA ALA A 266 -1.82 -3.57 12.25
C ALA A 266 -1.05 -2.26 12.29
N ASP A 267 -1.26 -1.47 13.34
CA ASP A 267 -0.44 -0.30 13.69
C ASP A 267 0.89 -0.77 14.26
N ILE A 268 1.97 -0.28 13.69
CA ILE A 268 3.33 -0.65 14.05
C ILE A 268 4.03 0.57 14.63
N ASP A 269 4.70 0.38 15.75
CA ASP A 269 5.62 1.36 16.31
C ASP A 269 6.80 1.61 15.35
N PRO A 270 6.98 2.83 14.82
CA PRO A 270 8.00 3.08 13.80
C PRO A 270 9.45 2.88 14.28
N ASP A 271 9.70 3.02 15.58
CA ASP A 271 11.05 2.94 16.14
C ASP A 271 11.41 1.51 16.52
N THR A 272 10.45 0.75 17.04
CA THR A 272 10.69 -0.60 17.56
C THR A 272 10.22 -1.72 16.64
N GLY A 273 9.31 -1.45 15.70
CA GLY A 273 8.72 -2.47 14.84
C GLY A 273 7.66 -3.33 15.53
N LYS A 274 7.24 -2.94 16.74
CA LYS A 274 6.25 -3.67 17.53
C LYS A 274 4.82 -3.36 17.10
N VAL A 275 4.01 -4.40 17.00
CA VAL A 275 2.57 -4.28 16.77
C VAL A 275 1.91 -3.66 18.00
N ARG A 276 1.32 -2.47 17.86
CA ARG A 276 0.60 -1.79 18.94
C ARG A 276 -0.87 -2.23 19.01
N MET A 277 -1.52 -2.26 17.85
CA MET A 277 -2.95 -2.60 17.74
C MET A 277 -3.26 -3.23 16.39
N VAL A 278 -4.16 -4.21 16.39
CA VAL A 278 -4.66 -4.83 15.15
C VAL A 278 -6.16 -4.62 15.02
N ARG A 279 -6.62 -4.35 13.80
CA ARG A 279 -8.03 -4.15 13.47
C ARG A 279 -8.42 -4.94 12.22
N SER A 280 -9.63 -5.50 12.25
CA SER A 280 -10.37 -5.95 11.08
C SER A 280 -11.44 -4.92 10.71
N LEU A 281 -12.22 -5.21 9.66
CA LEU A 281 -13.44 -4.46 9.34
C LEU A 281 -14.47 -4.49 10.50
N THR A 282 -14.46 -5.55 11.30
CA THR A 282 -15.45 -5.79 12.35
C THR A 282 -15.00 -5.31 13.72
N GLY A 283 -13.74 -4.97 13.95
CA GLY A 283 -13.29 -4.43 15.25
C GLY A 283 -11.81 -4.64 15.54
N ARG A 284 -11.46 -4.56 16.83
CA ARG A 284 -10.11 -4.88 17.31
C ARG A 284 -9.90 -6.39 17.25
N VAL A 285 -8.69 -6.80 16.87
CA VAL A 285 -8.22 -8.19 16.85
C VAL A 285 -6.96 -8.29 17.70
N THR A 286 -6.79 -9.39 18.40
CA THR A 286 -5.60 -9.64 19.25
C THR A 286 -4.82 -10.89 18.84
N THR A 287 -5.42 -11.77 18.04
CA THR A 287 -4.81 -13.04 17.63
C THR A 287 -4.83 -13.23 16.13
N ALA A 288 -3.83 -13.91 15.59
CA ALA A 288 -3.75 -14.31 14.19
C ALA A 288 -4.89 -15.30 13.86
N PRO A 289 -5.61 -15.13 12.73
CA PRO A 289 -6.78 -15.97 12.42
C PRO A 289 -6.50 -17.46 12.29
N LEU A 290 -5.34 -17.86 11.74
CA LEU A 290 -5.04 -19.27 11.43
C LEU A 290 -4.34 -20.01 12.58
N THR A 291 -3.45 -19.32 13.31
CA THR A 291 -2.61 -19.93 14.35
C THR A 291 -3.11 -19.65 15.77
N GLY A 292 -3.93 -18.61 15.94
CA GLY A 292 -4.32 -18.11 17.26
C GLY A 292 -3.21 -17.37 18.01
N ALA A 293 -2.02 -17.18 17.41
CA ALA A 293 -0.90 -16.50 18.04
C ALA A 293 -1.21 -15.02 18.36
N GLU A 294 -0.69 -14.49 19.47
CA GLU A 294 -0.90 -13.10 19.85
C GLU A 294 -0.20 -12.14 18.87
N LEU A 295 -0.93 -11.13 18.40
CA LEU A 295 -0.40 -10.12 17.48
C LEU A 295 0.17 -8.89 18.20
N PRO A 296 -0.53 -8.24 19.17
CA PRO A 296 0.04 -7.09 19.86
C PRO A 296 1.31 -7.46 20.63
N GLY A 297 2.34 -6.61 20.53
CA GLY A 297 3.65 -6.84 21.12
C GLY A 297 4.61 -7.66 20.25
N PHE A 298 4.12 -8.35 19.21
CA PHE A 298 4.98 -8.99 18.22
C PHE A 298 5.87 -7.94 17.53
N GLU A 299 7.16 -8.23 17.41
CA GLU A 299 8.14 -7.38 16.75
C GLU A 299 8.36 -7.89 15.32
N LEU A 300 8.20 -7.02 14.33
CA LEU A 300 8.44 -7.38 12.95
C LEU A 300 9.91 -7.81 12.74
N PRO A 301 10.17 -8.96 12.09
CA PRO A 301 11.54 -9.43 11.87
C PRO A 301 12.31 -8.47 10.95
N ASP A 302 13.60 -8.31 11.21
CA ASP A 302 14.51 -7.42 10.47
C ASP A 302 14.00 -5.96 10.36
N TRP A 303 13.22 -5.50 11.34
CA TRP A 303 12.66 -4.15 11.30
C TRP A 303 13.73 -3.04 11.24
N PRO A 304 14.83 -3.07 12.01
CA PRO A 304 15.89 -2.07 11.90
C PRO A 304 16.46 -1.98 10.47
N GLU A 305 16.61 -3.10 9.78
CA GLU A 305 17.07 -3.21 8.40
C GLU A 305 16.04 -2.61 7.44
N ALA A 306 14.76 -2.96 7.59
CA ALA A 306 13.66 -2.44 6.77
C ALA A 306 13.54 -0.91 6.92
N ARG A 307 13.66 -0.40 8.15
CA ARG A 307 13.66 1.02 8.46
C ARG A 307 14.80 1.75 7.76
N ARG A 308 16.03 1.24 7.86
CA ARG A 308 17.21 1.83 7.17
C ARG A 308 17.04 1.78 5.65
N LEU A 309 16.46 0.71 5.12
CA LEU A 309 16.18 0.55 3.70
C LEU A 309 15.18 1.61 3.20
N CYS A 310 14.06 1.82 3.88
CA CYS A 310 13.08 2.85 3.49
C CYS A 310 13.67 4.26 3.54
N ILE A 311 14.48 4.58 4.56
CA ILE A 311 15.14 5.89 4.67
C ILE A 311 16.12 6.10 3.49
N ARG A 312 16.91 5.09 3.15
CA ARG A 312 17.78 5.13 1.97
C ARG A 312 16.99 5.30 0.67
N ALA A 313 15.92 4.54 0.51
CA ALA A 313 15.09 4.56 -0.70
C ALA A 313 14.39 5.91 -0.89
N ALA A 314 13.96 6.55 0.21
CA ALA A 314 13.40 7.90 0.18
C ALA A 314 14.33 8.92 -0.48
N GLY A 315 15.62 8.87 -0.10
CA GLY A 315 16.65 9.78 -0.59
C GLY A 315 16.97 9.64 -2.08
N VAL A 316 16.60 8.52 -2.72
CA VAL A 316 16.73 8.34 -4.18
C VAL A 316 15.74 9.24 -4.94
N PHE A 317 14.62 9.59 -4.33
CA PHE A 317 13.56 10.41 -4.95
C PHE A 317 13.32 11.70 -4.15
N PRO A 318 14.31 12.62 -4.05
CA PRO A 318 14.29 13.75 -3.11
C PRO A 318 13.14 14.75 -3.36
N MET A 319 12.57 14.76 -4.57
CA MET A 319 11.43 15.62 -4.90
C MET A 319 10.07 15.01 -4.54
N MET A 320 10.02 13.71 -4.23
CA MET A 320 8.87 13.07 -3.59
C MET A 320 9.00 13.24 -2.07
N ARG A 321 8.44 14.34 -1.54
CA ARG A 321 8.52 14.72 -0.13
C ARG A 321 7.61 13.91 0.78
N ILE A 322 6.59 13.25 0.24
CA ILE A 322 5.84 12.20 0.95
C ILE A 322 5.91 10.92 0.11
N GLN A 323 6.20 9.80 0.75
CA GLN A 323 6.30 8.52 0.07
C GLN A 323 5.62 7.43 0.90
N HIS A 324 4.94 6.53 0.21
CA HIS A 324 4.27 5.38 0.80
C HIS A 324 4.93 4.10 0.26
N TRP A 325 5.96 3.63 0.95
CA TRP A 325 6.71 2.44 0.56
C TRP A 325 6.00 1.18 1.04
N ASP A 326 5.85 0.21 0.16
CA ASP A 326 5.43 -1.14 0.53
C ASP A 326 6.66 -2.05 0.60
N VAL A 327 6.85 -2.66 1.77
CA VAL A 327 8.01 -3.51 2.08
C VAL A 327 7.52 -4.92 2.42
N ALA A 328 8.16 -5.92 1.84
CA ALA A 328 8.04 -7.30 2.25
C ALA A 328 9.19 -7.69 3.18
N LEU A 329 8.89 -8.34 4.29
CA LEU A 329 9.91 -8.95 5.16
C LEU A 329 10.06 -10.41 4.73
N THR A 330 11.22 -10.73 4.14
CA THR A 330 11.43 -12.00 3.41
C THR A 330 12.47 -12.88 4.09
N ASP A 331 12.56 -14.14 3.65
CA ASP A 331 13.64 -15.07 4.04
C ASP A 331 15.04 -14.63 3.57
N ALA A 332 15.11 -13.64 2.67
CA ALA A 332 16.33 -13.02 2.16
C ALA A 332 16.45 -11.53 2.56
N GLY A 333 15.87 -11.17 3.72
CA GLY A 333 15.83 -9.82 4.28
C GLY A 333 14.73 -8.92 3.70
N PRO A 334 14.61 -7.65 4.11
CA PRO A 334 13.58 -6.75 3.61
C PRO A 334 13.70 -6.43 2.11
N ARG A 335 12.57 -6.43 1.39
CA ARG A 335 12.46 -6.09 -0.04
C ARG A 335 11.44 -5.00 -0.26
N LEU A 336 11.79 -3.95 -1.01
CA LEU A 336 10.81 -2.97 -1.45
C LEU A 336 9.97 -3.58 -2.58
N MET A 337 8.67 -3.35 -2.58
CA MET A 337 7.76 -3.89 -3.60
C MET A 337 7.29 -2.81 -4.56
N GLU A 338 6.94 -1.65 -4.00
CA GLU A 338 6.54 -0.44 -4.72
C GLU A 338 6.67 0.79 -3.81
N VAL A 339 6.72 1.97 -4.43
CA VAL A 339 6.50 3.26 -3.77
C VAL A 339 5.25 3.87 -4.36
N ASN A 340 4.43 4.50 -3.52
CA ASN A 340 3.27 5.26 -3.97
C ASN A 340 3.41 6.74 -3.54
N ASP A 341 2.97 7.66 -4.39
CA ASP A 341 2.93 9.11 -4.07
C ASP A 341 1.61 9.50 -3.39
N GLU A 342 0.54 8.79 -3.73
CA GLU A 342 -0.76 8.80 -3.08
C GLU A 342 -0.91 7.50 -2.28
N GLY A 343 -1.42 7.54 -1.06
CA GLY A 343 -1.56 6.35 -0.23
C GLY A 343 -2.75 6.42 0.69
N ILE A 344 -3.34 5.27 1.01
CA ILE A 344 -4.64 5.13 1.68
C ILE A 344 -4.60 5.70 3.11
N ILE A 345 -4.66 7.03 3.23
CA ILE A 345 -4.40 7.78 4.48
C ILE A 345 -5.41 7.47 5.58
N GLY A 346 -6.63 7.07 5.20
CA GLY A 346 -7.65 6.70 6.17
C GLY A 346 -7.21 5.51 7.02
N ALA A 347 -6.64 4.48 6.37
CA ALA A 347 -6.21 3.25 7.03
C ALA A 347 -5.08 3.48 8.06
N LEU A 348 -4.25 4.51 7.85
CA LEU A 348 -3.17 4.87 8.76
C LEU A 348 -3.69 5.49 10.07
N GLN A 349 -4.87 6.11 10.04
CA GLN A 349 -5.36 6.97 11.13
C GLN A 349 -6.47 6.31 11.97
N VAL A 350 -6.96 5.15 11.57
CA VAL A 350 -8.01 4.41 12.32
C VAL A 350 -7.53 3.92 13.69
N PHE A 351 -6.25 4.08 14.03
CA PHE A 351 -5.66 3.69 15.31
C PHE A 351 -5.62 4.81 16.34
N GLY A 352 -6.15 5.99 16.00
CA GLY A 352 -6.24 7.12 16.94
C GLY A 352 -5.06 8.08 16.87
N HIS A 353 -4.15 7.89 15.92
CA HIS A 353 -3.01 8.78 15.66
C HIS A 353 -3.21 9.52 14.33
N GLY A 354 -3.01 10.83 14.35
CA GLY A 354 -3.14 11.68 13.17
C GLY A 354 -1.91 11.64 12.26
N LEU A 355 -2.12 11.80 10.94
CA LEU A 355 -1.04 11.82 9.95
C LEU A 355 -0.25 13.14 9.90
N ILE A 356 -0.85 14.24 10.37
CA ILE A 356 -0.28 15.59 10.29
C ILE A 356 0.60 15.85 11.53
N THR A 357 1.82 15.31 11.49
CA THR A 357 2.87 15.57 12.50
C THR A 357 3.34 17.03 12.45
N PRO A 358 4.04 17.54 13.48
CA PRO A 358 4.65 18.87 13.44
C PRO A 358 5.55 19.09 12.22
N ARG A 359 6.33 18.07 11.81
CA ARG A 359 7.20 18.15 10.62
C ARG A 359 6.39 18.11 9.32
N MET A 360 5.38 17.25 9.22
CA MET A 360 4.44 17.26 8.09
C MET A 360 3.79 18.64 7.91
N ARG A 361 3.39 19.27 9.02
CA ARG A 361 2.81 20.62 9.04
C ARG A 361 3.80 21.67 8.52
N ALA A 362 5.07 21.59 8.93
CA ALA A 362 6.13 22.49 8.44
C ALA A 362 6.36 22.33 6.93
N LEU A 363 6.44 21.10 6.44
CA LEU A 363 6.55 20.78 5.02
C LEU A 363 5.38 21.32 4.20
N LEU A 364 4.15 21.12 4.69
CA LEU A 364 2.94 21.63 4.03
C LEU A 364 2.91 23.16 3.96
N ARG A 365 3.36 23.86 5.00
CA ARG A 365 3.49 25.34 4.95
C ARG A 365 4.51 25.80 3.93
N ARG A 366 5.60 25.05 3.76
CA ARG A 366 6.73 25.41 2.89
C ARG A 366 6.48 25.10 1.42
N HIS A 367 5.84 23.95 1.14
CA HIS A 367 5.75 23.41 -0.23
C HIS A 367 4.33 23.30 -0.76
N GLY A 368 3.32 23.24 0.11
CA GLY A 368 1.93 23.24 -0.31
C GLY A 368 1.49 24.59 -0.86
N ASP A 369 0.47 24.59 -1.72
CA ASP A 369 -0.15 25.81 -2.23
C ASP A 369 -1.53 25.99 -1.61
N PRO A 370 -1.72 26.90 -0.63
CA PRO A 370 -3.02 27.14 -0.01
C PRO A 370 -4.11 27.63 -0.97
N ARG A 371 -3.76 28.10 -2.17
CA ARG A 371 -4.74 28.50 -3.19
C ARG A 371 -5.38 27.27 -3.84
N SER A 372 -4.55 26.26 -4.11
CA SER A 372 -4.95 24.97 -4.66
C SER A 372 -5.53 24.05 -3.57
N GLN A 373 -4.86 23.90 -2.44
CA GLN A 373 -5.29 23.08 -1.29
C GLN A 373 -5.68 23.96 -0.10
N ARG A 374 -6.89 24.53 -0.14
CA ARG A 374 -7.37 25.50 0.87
C ARG A 374 -7.34 25.00 2.32
N TRP A 375 -7.39 23.69 2.53
CA TRP A 375 -7.34 23.10 3.87
C TRP A 375 -5.98 23.32 4.55
N ILE A 376 -4.89 23.49 3.79
CA ILE A 376 -3.54 23.70 4.34
C ILE A 376 -3.51 24.94 5.24
N ALA A 377 -4.08 26.07 4.80
CA ALA A 377 -4.13 27.31 5.59
C ALA A 377 -4.99 27.23 6.86
N ARG A 378 -5.80 26.17 7.00
CA ARG A 378 -6.65 25.96 8.18
C ARG A 378 -6.00 25.00 9.17
N ILE A 379 -5.47 23.90 8.66
CA ILE A 379 -4.81 22.87 9.47
C ILE A 379 -3.42 23.37 9.88
N CYS A 380 -2.63 23.90 8.96
CA CYS A 380 -1.24 24.25 9.20
C CYS A 380 -1.06 25.70 9.70
N ARG A 381 -1.98 26.23 10.50
CA ARG A 381 -1.82 27.57 11.10
C ARG A 381 -0.69 27.62 12.11
#